data_AF-A0A7S3YJA8-F1
#
_entry.id   AF-A0A7S3YJA8-F1
#
_cell.length_a   1.000
_cell.length_b   1.000
_cell.length_c   1.000
_cell.angle_alpha   90.00
_cell.angle_beta   90.00
_cell.angle_gamma   90.00
#
_symmetry.space_group_name_H-M   'P 1'
#
loop_
_entity.id
_entity.type
_entity.pdbx_description
1 polymer ?
#
loop_
_entity_poly.entity_id
_entity_poly.type
_entity_poly.pdbx_seq_one_letter_code
_entity_poly.pdbx_strand_id
1 'polypeptide(L)'
;YIRYCVKREDVWEWLSPYIDDKEKIQIERLTETFWPLGKLVRTLLIETKYYDTHLPRLPVLLSRQIVQGIKDWDKSQGRKEGEDPFGEESKEYRRSRSGRRDRDDHRDRDRDRRSSRRDS
;
A
#
# COMPACT_ATOMS: atom_id res chain seq x y z
N TYR A 1 -1.32 18.77 2.53
CA TYR A 1 -1.40 19.89 3.48
C TYR A 1 -2.01 19.48 4.83
N ILE A 2 -3.09 18.69 4.87
CA ILE A 2 -3.77 18.25 6.11
C ILE A 2 -2.82 17.69 7.20
N ARG A 3 -1.88 16.81 6.85
CA ARG A 3 -0.89 16.27 7.81
C ARG A 3 0.05 17.31 8.44
N TYR A 4 0.18 18.49 7.84
CA TYR A 4 1.07 19.55 8.32
C TYR A 4 0.36 20.58 9.20
N CYS A 5 -0.96 20.72 9.07
CA CYS A 5 -1.70 21.84 9.66
C CYS A 5 -2.70 21.40 10.74
N VAL A 6 -3.14 20.15 10.69
CA VAL A 6 -4.11 19.61 11.64
C VAL A 6 -3.38 19.05 12.86
N LYS A 7 -3.97 19.18 14.05
CA LYS A 7 -3.46 18.50 15.25
C LYS A 7 -3.42 17.01 14.99
N ARG A 8 -2.41 16.34 15.53
CA ARG A 8 -2.17 14.93 15.23
C ARG A 8 -3.40 14.07 15.52
N GLU A 9 -4.07 14.30 16.65
CA GLU A 9 -5.28 13.57 17.06
C GLU A 9 -6.43 13.69 16.05
N ASP A 10 -6.64 14.88 15.49
CA ASP A 10 -7.81 15.17 14.65
C ASP A 10 -7.65 14.64 13.20
N VAL A 11 -6.45 14.23 12.79
CA VAL A 11 -6.17 13.75 11.41
C VAL A 11 -7.12 12.61 11.01
N TRP A 12 -7.45 11.73 11.94
CA TRP A 12 -8.38 10.63 11.68
C TRP A 12 -9.79 11.13 11.42
N GLU A 13 -10.31 12.03 12.24
CA GLU A 13 -11.68 12.54 12.12
C GLU A 13 -11.89 13.22 10.77
N TRP A 14 -10.91 14.00 10.32
CA TRP A 14 -10.96 14.70 9.03
C TRP A 14 -10.89 13.78 7.82
N LEU A 15 -10.14 12.67 7.91
CA LEU A 15 -9.87 11.78 6.77
C LEU A 15 -10.73 10.52 6.75
N SER A 16 -11.32 10.13 7.88
CA SER A 16 -12.18 8.96 8.02
C SER A 16 -13.37 8.91 7.05
N PRO A 17 -14.04 10.03 6.68
CA PRO A 17 -15.15 9.98 5.73
C PRO A 17 -14.72 9.62 4.30
N TYR A 18 -13.45 9.85 3.98
CA TYR A 18 -12.92 9.72 2.61
C TYR A 18 -12.20 8.40 2.38
N ILE A 19 -12.08 7.50 3.37
CA ILE A 19 -11.22 6.31 3.26
C ILE A 19 -11.70 5.28 2.22
N ASP A 20 -12.97 5.36 1.83
CA ASP A 20 -13.61 4.48 0.84
C ASP A 20 -14.15 5.23 -0.37
N ASP A 21 -13.74 6.50 -0.53
CA ASP A 21 -14.18 7.32 -1.65
C ASP A 21 -13.64 6.73 -2.97
N LYS A 22 -14.56 6.54 -3.93
CA LYS A 22 -14.30 5.95 -5.24
C LYS A 22 -14.05 7.02 -6.32
N GLU A 23 -14.15 8.30 -5.99
CA GLU A 23 -13.86 9.40 -6.91
C GLU A 23 -12.44 9.26 -7.48
N LYS A 24 -12.32 9.21 -8.82
CA LYS A 24 -11.04 9.07 -9.52
C LYS A 24 -10.37 10.43 -9.66
N ILE A 25 -9.18 10.57 -9.11
CA ILE A 25 -8.33 11.75 -9.21
C ILE A 25 -7.07 11.44 -10.01
N GLN A 26 -6.67 12.37 -10.87
CA GLN A 26 -5.38 12.29 -11.57
C GLN A 26 -4.28 12.77 -10.61
N ILE A 27 -3.34 11.90 -10.29
CA ILE A 27 -2.27 12.22 -9.34
C ILE A 27 -1.09 12.92 -10.03
N GLU A 28 -0.74 12.45 -11.23
CA GLU A 28 0.37 12.98 -12.01
C GLU A 28 -0.17 13.56 -13.31
N ARG A 29 0.21 14.80 -13.62
CA ARG A 29 -0.24 15.47 -14.84
C ARG A 29 0.32 14.81 -16.12
N LEU A 30 1.44 14.08 -16.00
CA LEU A 30 2.16 13.48 -17.13
C LEU A 30 1.78 12.02 -17.38
N THR A 31 1.12 11.36 -16.42
CA THR A 31 0.64 9.99 -16.59
C THR A 31 -0.89 9.99 -16.59
N GLU A 32 -1.49 9.10 -17.39
CA GLU A 32 -2.94 8.88 -17.42
C GLU A 32 -3.39 7.95 -16.27
N THR A 33 -2.65 7.96 -15.16
CA THR A 33 -2.92 7.11 -14.01
C THR A 33 -3.88 7.82 -13.06
N PHE A 34 -5.07 7.25 -12.90
CA PHE A 34 -6.10 7.77 -12.00
C PHE A 34 -6.14 6.92 -10.74
N TRP A 35 -6.23 7.56 -9.58
CA TRP A 35 -6.40 6.83 -8.33
C TRP A 35 -7.72 7.21 -7.70
N PRO A 36 -8.45 6.26 -7.09
CA PRO A 36 -9.55 6.61 -6.23
C PRO A 36 -9.05 7.41 -5.01
N LEU A 37 -9.80 8.43 -4.62
CA LEU A 37 -9.46 9.33 -3.52
C LEU A 37 -9.22 8.55 -2.22
N GLY A 38 -10.03 7.54 -1.92
CA GLY A 38 -9.84 6.73 -0.72
C GLY A 38 -8.51 5.98 -0.69
N LYS A 39 -7.97 5.58 -1.84
CA LYS A 39 -6.63 4.97 -1.91
C LYS A 39 -5.57 5.98 -1.53
N LEU A 40 -5.66 7.20 -2.07
CA LEU A 40 -4.75 8.29 -1.73
C LEU A 40 -4.79 8.56 -0.22
N VAL A 41 -5.97 8.68 0.36
CA VAL A 41 -6.17 8.96 1.80
C VAL A 41 -5.55 7.86 2.66
N ARG A 42 -5.76 6.58 2.34
CA ARG A 42 -5.14 5.46 3.06
C ARG A 42 -3.62 5.48 2.98
N THR A 43 -3.06 5.75 1.79
CA THR A 43 -1.62 5.91 1.60
C THR A 43 -1.09 7.06 2.46
N LEU A 44 -1.77 8.21 2.49
CA LEU A 44 -1.37 9.35 3.32
C LEU A 44 -1.44 9.06 4.82
N LEU A 45 -2.38 8.24 5.28
CA LEU A 45 -2.55 7.89 6.69
C LEU A 45 -1.52 6.87 7.18
N ILE A 46 -1.24 5.84 6.37
CA ILE A 46 -0.40 4.70 6.75
C ILE A 46 1.07 4.96 6.46
N GLU A 47 1.38 5.60 5.33
CA GLU A 47 2.76 5.71 4.88
C GLU A 47 3.47 6.95 5.44
N THR A 48 4.80 6.84 5.51
CA THR A 48 5.70 7.91 5.95
C THR A 48 6.29 8.71 4.79
N LYS A 49 6.17 8.21 3.56
CA LYS A 49 6.64 8.86 2.34
C LYS A 49 5.57 8.71 1.26
N TYR A 50 5.23 9.83 0.64
CA TYR A 50 4.36 9.89 -0.52
C TYR A 50 5.07 10.65 -1.63
N TYR A 51 5.25 10.02 -2.80
CA TYR A 51 6.12 10.54 -3.88
C TYR A 51 7.51 10.89 -3.35
N ASP A 52 8.00 12.10 -3.62
CA ASP A 52 9.28 12.59 -3.14
C ASP A 52 9.17 13.37 -1.82
N THR A 53 7.98 13.35 -1.20
CA THR A 53 7.74 14.06 0.05
C THR A 53 7.75 13.11 1.24
N HIS A 54 8.63 13.39 2.20
CA HIS A 54 8.57 12.78 3.53
C HIS A 54 7.47 13.46 4.34
N LEU A 55 6.49 12.68 4.78
CA LEU A 55 5.38 13.18 5.57
C LEU A 55 5.81 13.31 7.04
N PRO A 56 5.26 14.28 7.79
CA PRO A 56 5.53 14.44 9.20
C PRO A 56 5.05 13.18 9.94
N ARG A 57 5.92 12.59 10.76
CA ARG A 57 5.62 11.34 11.46
C ARG A 57 4.51 11.53 12.48
N LEU A 58 3.53 10.63 12.45
CA LEU A 58 2.52 10.53 13.51
C LEU A 58 3.11 9.83 14.75
N PRO A 59 2.63 10.16 15.96
CA PRO A 59 2.93 9.39 17.16
C PRO A 59 2.56 7.92 16.96
N VAL A 60 3.35 7.00 17.52
CA VAL A 60 3.17 5.56 17.32
C VAL A 60 1.79 5.08 17.78
N LEU A 61 1.30 5.59 18.93
CA LEU A 61 -0.02 5.23 19.46
C LEU A 61 -1.14 5.61 18.49
N LEU A 62 -1.10 6.84 17.97
CA LEU A 62 -2.07 7.33 16.99
C LEU A 62 -1.98 6.55 15.68
N SER A 63 -0.76 6.26 15.20
CA SER A 63 -0.58 5.46 13.98
C SER A 63 -1.19 4.06 14.13
N ARG A 64 -1.07 3.43 15.30
CA ARG A 64 -1.71 2.14 15.59
C ARG A 64 -3.23 2.25 15.63
N GLN A 65 -3.76 3.31 16.26
CA GLN A 65 -5.20 3.57 16.29
C GLN A 65 -5.78 3.75 14.88
N ILE A 66 -5.11 4.52 14.02
CA ILE A 66 -5.52 4.73 12.63
C ILE A 66 -5.52 3.41 11.85
N VAL A 67 -4.45 2.61 11.96
CA VAL A 67 -4.37 1.30 11.29
C VAL A 67 -5.50 0.38 11.77
N GLN A 68 -5.79 0.38 13.08
CA GLN A 68 -6.90 -0.39 13.63
C GLN A 68 -8.26 0.11 13.12
N GLY A 69 -8.46 1.44 13.08
CA GLY A 69 -9.69 2.04 12.56
C GLY A 69 -9.95 1.68 11.10
N ILE A 70 -8.90 1.63 10.26
CA ILE A 70 -9.02 1.18 8.86
C ILE A 70 -9.40 -0.30 8.81
N LYS A 71 -8.79 -1.16 9.64
CA LYS A 71 -9.14 -2.59 9.72
C LYS A 71 -10.58 -2.82 10.16
N ASP A 72 -11.04 -2.09 11.17
CA ASP A 72 -12.41 -2.18 11.67
C ASP A 72 -13.42 -1.73 10.61
N TRP A 73 -13.07 -0.66 9.87
CA TRP A 73 -13.84 -0.22 8.71
C TRP A 73 -13.92 -1.29 7.61
N ASP A 74 -12.81 -1.87 7.19
CA ASP A 74 -12.79 -2.90 6.16
C ASP A 74 -13.60 -4.14 6.58
N LYS A 75 -13.51 -4.51 7.87
CA LYS A 75 -14.32 -5.58 8.46
C LYS A 75 -15.82 -5.26 8.43
N SER A 76 -16.21 -4.02 8.71
CA SER A 76 -17.61 -3.58 8.63
C SER A 76 -18.19 -3.66 7.21
N GLN A 77 -17.34 -3.49 6.21
CA GLN A 77 -17.70 -3.60 4.79
C GLN A 77 -17.62 -5.04 4.26
N GLY A 78 -17.36 -6.02 5.14
CA GLY A 78 -17.27 -7.45 4.76
C GLY A 78 -16.05 -7.80 3.91
N ARG A 79 -15.02 -6.94 3.85
CA ARG A 79 -13.81 -7.18 3.06
C ARG A 79 -12.85 -8.13 3.77
N LYS A 80 -12.14 -8.97 3.01
CA LYS A 80 -11.12 -9.87 3.58
C LYS A 80 -9.84 -9.10 3.89
N GLU A 81 -9.12 -9.50 4.95
CA GLU A 81 -7.80 -8.93 5.23
C GLU A 81 -6.86 -9.14 4.03
N GLY A 82 -6.31 -8.04 3.50
CA GLY A 82 -5.43 -8.05 2.33
C GLY A 82 -6.12 -7.84 0.98
N GLU A 83 -7.45 -7.75 0.95
CA GLU A 83 -8.21 -7.36 -0.24
C GLU A 83 -8.00 -5.86 -0.51
N ASP A 84 -7.52 -5.49 -1.69
CA ASP A 84 -7.37 -4.09 -2.07
C ASP A 84 -8.73 -3.55 -2.53
N PRO A 85 -9.36 -2.65 -1.76
CA PRO A 85 -10.69 -2.15 -2.10
C PRO A 85 -10.73 -1.31 -3.37
N PHE A 86 -9.55 -0.94 -3.91
CA PHE A 86 -9.40 -0.09 -5.08
C PHE A 86 -8.90 -0.83 -6.34
N GLY A 87 -8.89 -2.17 -6.31
CA GLY A 87 -8.74 -3.00 -7.52
C GLY A 87 -7.33 -3.08 -8.12
N GLU A 88 -7.25 -3.55 -9.37
CA GLU A 88 -6.01 -4.01 -10.01
C GLU A 88 -5.07 -2.87 -10.46
N GLU A 89 -5.64 -1.69 -10.77
CA GLU A 89 -4.94 -0.43 -11.06
C GLU A 89 -4.00 -0.01 -9.91
N SER A 90 -4.28 -0.48 -8.69
CA SER A 90 -3.43 -0.29 -7.50
C SER A 90 -2.14 -1.12 -7.50
N LYS A 91 -2.16 -2.30 -8.10
CA LYS A 91 -1.02 -3.22 -8.10
C LYS A 91 0.15 -2.68 -8.92
N GLU A 92 -0.12 -1.89 -9.96
CA GLU A 92 0.91 -1.28 -10.81
C GLU A 92 1.81 -0.34 -10.00
N TYR A 93 1.24 0.56 -9.21
CA TYR A 93 2.04 1.42 -8.32
C TYR A 93 2.87 0.63 -7.31
N ARG A 94 2.30 -0.41 -6.69
CA ARG A 94 3.05 -1.26 -5.74
C ARG A 94 4.19 -1.99 -6.45
N ARG A 95 3.97 -2.50 -7.66
CA ARG A 95 5.01 -3.14 -8.50
C ARG A 95 6.12 -2.16 -8.88
N SER A 96 5.78 -0.91 -9.22
CA SER A 96 6.78 0.14 -9.50
C SER A 96 7.63 0.48 -8.27
N ARG A 97 7.10 0.32 -7.05
CA ARG A 97 7.84 0.54 -5.79
C ARG A 97 8.59 -0.70 -5.30
N SER A 98 8.10 -1.91 -5.58
CA SER A 98 8.73 -3.18 -5.18
C SER A 98 9.71 -3.73 -6.23
N GLY A 99 9.74 -3.17 -7.44
CA GLY A 99 10.56 -3.62 -8.59
C GLY A 99 12.08 -3.49 -8.44
N ARG A 100 12.61 -3.37 -7.22
CA ARG A 100 14.05 -3.34 -6.94
C ARG A 100 14.55 -4.45 -5.99
N ARG A 101 13.74 -5.47 -5.66
CA ARG A 101 14.17 -6.51 -4.69
C ARG A 101 14.13 -7.97 -5.12
N ASP A 102 13.59 -8.33 -6.29
CA ASP A 102 13.39 -9.75 -6.63
C ASP A 102 14.04 -10.12 -7.98
N ARG A 103 15.38 -10.05 -8.06
CA ARG A 103 16.12 -10.54 -9.24
C ARG A 103 17.21 -11.57 -8.96
N ASP A 104 17.29 -12.11 -7.74
CA ASP A 104 18.43 -12.94 -7.30
C ASP A 104 18.05 -14.28 -6.62
N ASP A 105 17.00 -15.00 -7.06
CA ASP A 105 16.63 -16.30 -6.41
C ASP A 105 16.46 -17.52 -7.35
N HIS A 106 16.95 -17.48 -8.59
CA HIS A 106 16.75 -18.61 -9.53
C HIS A 106 18.03 -19.08 -10.24
N ARG A 107 19.05 -19.49 -9.47
CA ARG A 107 20.24 -20.14 -10.06
C ARG A 107 20.81 -21.36 -9.33
N ASP A 108 20.05 -22.13 -8.55
CA ASP A 108 20.62 -23.35 -7.91
C ASP A 108 19.66 -24.56 -7.80
N ARG A 109 19.11 -25.07 -8.93
CA ARG A 109 18.32 -26.33 -8.91
C ARG A 109 18.62 -27.38 -9.99
N ASP A 110 19.68 -27.23 -10.79
CA ASP A 110 19.95 -28.14 -11.91
C ASP A 110 21.24 -28.98 -11.79
N ARG A 111 21.74 -29.28 -10.58
CA ARG A 111 22.97 -30.09 -10.42
C ARG A 111 22.80 -31.55 -9.96
N ASP A 112 21.66 -31.96 -9.43
CA ASP A 112 21.57 -33.24 -8.69
C ASP A 112 20.78 -34.38 -9.38
N ARG A 113 20.78 -34.45 -10.72
CA ARG A 113 20.10 -35.55 -11.46
C ARG A 113 20.99 -36.47 -12.29
N ARG A 114 22.33 -36.42 -12.14
CA ARG A 114 23.27 -37.19 -13.00
C ARG A 114 24.08 -38.30 -12.34
N SER A 115 23.70 -38.83 -11.18
CA SER A 115 24.50 -39.85 -10.47
C SER A 115 23.84 -41.21 -10.19
N SER A 116 22.75 -41.60 -10.87
CA SER A 116 22.05 -42.87 -10.56
C SER A 116 21.84 -43.83 -11.73
N ARG A 117 22.72 -43.82 -12.75
CA ARG A 117 22.67 -44.83 -13.83
C ARG A 117 24.05 -45.36 -14.19
N ARG A 118 24.58 -46.27 -13.36
CA ARG A 118 25.62 -47.23 -13.77
C ARG A 118 25.65 -48.41 -12.79
N ASP A 119 24.86 -49.44 -13.06
CA ASP A 119 25.19 -50.84 -12.76
C ASP A 119 24.23 -51.77 -13.53
N SER A 120 24.76 -52.47 -14.53
CA SER A 120 24.20 -53.66 -15.20
C SER A 120 25.35 -54.32 -15.96
#